data_AF-A0A2D6FJL9-F1
#
_entry.id   AF-A0A2D6FJL9-F1
#
_cell.length_a   1.000
_cell.length_b   1.000
_cell.length_c   1.000
_cell.angle_alpha   90.00
_cell.angle_beta   90.00
_cell.angle_gamma   90.00
#
_symmetry.space_group_name_H-M   'P 1'
#
loop_
_entity.id
_entity.type
_entity.pdbx_description
1 polymer ?
#
loop_
_entity_poly.entity_id
_entity_poly.type
_entity_poly.pdbx_seq_one_letter_code
_entity_poly.pdbx_strand_id
1 'polypeptide(L)'
;MAFLDNSGDIILDAVLTDTGRFRLARGDGTFRIAKFALADDEINYELYRNENHILGAHPDGSAHYALEILQTPILEAFTNNTSLMKSRLVSIPRTNLLYLPVLKLNTSADGALKLNATNDQAKGMYFVAVDLDTTAESGISDFLGYIHGHDSGEPSTNTIRVDQGLDTSEISADFALDADLIETQYIIEIDNRLGFIRNAARAPATPSFIDDDNIASYYFAMGVNADYVNNNAAREDDVNQAINGPRGTILNFTIAASLDLRSSTYLFTKLGSTGLSIATVTGTYSRIDTNIRVTGLTTGYRIDIPVRFLKKD
;
A
#
# COMPACT_ATOMS: atom_id res chain seq x y z
N MET A 1 -11.90 -23.30 -38.11
CA MET A 1 -11.75 -22.80 -36.74
C MET A 1 -12.90 -21.85 -36.50
N ALA A 2 -13.94 -22.32 -35.80
CA ALA A 2 -15.10 -21.51 -35.49
C ALA A 2 -14.87 -20.87 -34.13
N PHE A 3 -14.89 -19.54 -34.08
CA PHE A 3 -14.97 -18.79 -32.83
C PHE A 3 -16.41 -18.97 -32.33
N LEU A 4 -16.61 -19.54 -31.14
CA LEU A 4 -17.90 -19.50 -30.49
C LEU A 4 -18.03 -18.12 -29.86
N ASP A 5 -18.83 -17.27 -30.48
CA ASP A 5 -19.26 -16.00 -29.90
C ASP A 5 -20.29 -16.29 -28.80
N ASN A 6 -19.83 -16.24 -27.55
CA ASN A 6 -20.67 -16.33 -26.35
C ASN A 6 -20.90 -14.95 -25.71
N SER A 7 -20.52 -13.85 -26.37
CA SER A 7 -20.84 -12.52 -25.89
C SER A 7 -22.29 -12.22 -26.19
N GLY A 8 -23.17 -12.52 -25.24
CA GLY A 8 -24.51 -11.91 -25.19
C GLY A 8 -24.41 -10.38 -25.09
N ASP A 9 -25.57 -9.70 -25.15
CA ASP A 9 -25.64 -8.25 -25.04
C ASP A 9 -24.88 -7.74 -23.80
N ILE A 10 -23.89 -6.85 -24.02
CA ILE A 10 -23.11 -6.21 -22.97
C ILE A 10 -23.90 -4.99 -22.48
N ILE A 11 -24.46 -5.09 -21.27
CA ILE A 11 -25.13 -3.97 -20.60
C ILE A 11 -24.09 -3.25 -19.75
N LEU A 12 -23.93 -1.95 -19.98
CA LEU A 12 -23.00 -1.09 -19.25
C LEU A 12 -23.80 -0.17 -18.32
N ASP A 13 -23.48 -0.20 -17.03
CA ASP A 13 -23.90 0.83 -16.08
C ASP A 13 -22.74 1.80 -15.87
N ALA A 14 -23.00 3.09 -16.04
CA ALA A 14 -21.97 4.12 -15.97
C ALA A 14 -22.51 5.37 -15.27
N VAL A 15 -21.83 5.75 -14.18
CA VAL A 15 -22.17 6.94 -13.42
C VAL A 15 -21.01 7.95 -13.48
N LEU A 16 -21.34 9.23 -13.63
CA LEU A 16 -20.35 10.28 -13.53
C LEU A 16 -19.87 10.45 -12.08
N THR A 17 -18.56 10.59 -11.92
CA THR A 17 -17.95 10.99 -10.64
C THR A 17 -18.41 12.38 -10.23
N ASP A 18 -18.16 12.77 -8.98
CA ASP A 18 -18.51 14.12 -8.48
C ASP A 18 -18.00 15.24 -9.39
N THR A 19 -16.75 15.13 -9.86
CA THR A 19 -16.18 16.11 -10.79
C THR A 19 -16.87 16.08 -12.15
N GLY A 20 -17.24 14.89 -12.63
CA GLY A 20 -17.99 14.72 -13.88
C GLY A 20 -19.37 15.38 -13.80
N ARG A 21 -20.11 15.14 -12.72
CA ARG A 21 -21.42 15.78 -12.45
C ARG A 21 -21.30 17.28 -12.32
N PHE A 22 -20.28 17.78 -11.61
CA PHE A 22 -20.01 19.21 -11.48
C PHE A 22 -19.80 19.87 -12.85
N ARG A 23 -19.02 19.23 -13.73
CA ARG A 23 -18.79 19.74 -15.09
C ARG A 23 -20.03 19.66 -15.97
N LEU A 24 -20.81 18.59 -15.88
CA LEU A 24 -22.08 18.46 -16.60
C LEU A 24 -23.10 19.51 -16.13
N ALA A 25 -23.20 19.74 -14.82
CA ALA A 25 -24.13 20.70 -14.20
C ALA A 25 -23.84 22.16 -14.56
N ARG A 26 -22.64 22.50 -15.06
CA ARG A 26 -22.32 23.86 -15.55
C ARG A 26 -23.14 24.26 -16.77
N GLY A 27 -23.63 23.30 -17.56
CA GLY A 27 -24.54 23.57 -18.68
C GLY A 27 -23.98 24.48 -19.79
N ASP A 28 -22.68 24.71 -19.83
CA ASP A 28 -21.99 25.62 -20.76
C ASP A 28 -21.61 24.95 -22.10
N GLY A 29 -21.98 23.68 -22.29
CA GLY A 29 -21.64 22.89 -23.48
C GLY A 29 -20.16 22.50 -23.61
N THR A 30 -19.34 22.82 -22.61
CA THR A 30 -17.89 22.51 -22.62
C THR A 30 -17.59 21.07 -22.18
N PHE A 31 -18.54 20.42 -21.50
CA PHE A 31 -18.37 19.05 -21.03
C PHE A 31 -18.40 18.07 -22.21
N ARG A 32 -17.23 17.48 -22.50
CA ARG A 32 -17.06 16.42 -23.48
C ARG A 32 -16.15 15.34 -22.91
N ILE A 33 -16.61 14.09 -22.96
CA ILE A 33 -15.77 12.92 -22.67
C ILE A 33 -14.89 12.69 -23.90
N ALA A 34 -13.63 13.13 -23.84
CA ALA A 34 -12.67 12.99 -24.94
C ALA A 34 -11.83 11.70 -24.84
N LYS A 35 -11.64 11.20 -23.62
CA LYS A 35 -10.86 10.00 -23.32
C LYS A 35 -11.52 9.27 -22.16
N PHE A 36 -11.44 7.95 -22.18
CA PHE A 36 -11.84 7.06 -21.09
C PHE A 36 -10.77 5.99 -20.91
N ALA A 37 -10.67 5.44 -19.70
CA ALA A 37 -9.92 4.22 -19.42
C ALA A 37 -10.89 3.18 -18.88
N LEU A 38 -10.62 1.92 -19.18
CA LEU A 38 -11.27 0.77 -18.56
C LEU A 38 -10.32 0.26 -17.47
N ALA A 39 -10.87 -0.15 -16.34
CA ALA A 39 -10.12 -0.76 -15.26
C ALA A 39 -10.85 -2.04 -14.84
N ASP A 40 -10.08 -3.08 -14.53
CA ASP A 40 -10.52 -4.40 -14.08
C ASP A 40 -10.02 -4.69 -12.65
N ASP A 41 -9.70 -3.64 -11.88
CA ASP A 41 -9.06 -3.69 -10.55
C ASP A 41 -9.85 -4.47 -9.48
N GLU A 42 -11.13 -4.77 -9.74
CA GLU A 42 -12.04 -5.58 -8.91
C GLU A 42 -11.87 -7.09 -9.14
N ILE A 43 -11.39 -7.50 -10.33
CA ILE A 43 -11.23 -8.90 -10.69
C ILE A 43 -9.88 -9.40 -10.17
N ASN A 44 -9.92 -10.37 -9.26
CA ASN A 44 -8.71 -11.11 -8.90
C ASN A 44 -8.46 -12.24 -9.91
N TYR A 45 -7.60 -11.98 -10.90
CA TYR A 45 -7.19 -12.97 -11.90
C TYR A 45 -6.41 -14.15 -11.32
N GLU A 46 -5.86 -14.05 -10.12
CA GLU A 46 -5.19 -15.18 -9.46
C GLU A 46 -6.16 -16.33 -9.15
N LEU A 47 -7.47 -16.08 -9.10
CA LEU A 47 -8.50 -17.13 -8.93
C LEU A 47 -8.72 -17.98 -10.19
N TYR A 48 -8.04 -17.65 -11.30
CA TYR A 48 -8.15 -18.43 -12.53
C TYR A 48 -7.39 -19.76 -12.42
N ARG A 49 -8.11 -20.87 -12.28
CA ARG A 49 -7.54 -22.20 -12.01
C ARG A 49 -6.99 -22.92 -13.24
N ASN A 50 -5.97 -22.35 -13.88
CA ASN A 50 -5.20 -23.00 -14.96
C ASN A 50 -4.04 -23.86 -14.42
N GLU A 51 -3.21 -24.40 -15.32
CA GLU A 51 -2.04 -25.23 -14.96
C GLU A 51 -1.01 -24.51 -14.06
N ASN A 52 -0.96 -23.18 -14.11
CA ASN A 52 -0.03 -22.35 -13.34
C ASN A 52 -0.60 -21.92 -11.97
N HIS A 53 -1.85 -22.26 -11.66
CA HIS A 53 -2.49 -21.90 -10.40
C HIS A 53 -1.90 -22.67 -9.22
N ILE A 54 -1.83 -22.07 -8.02
CA ILE A 54 -1.23 -22.69 -6.81
C ILE A 54 -1.91 -24.01 -6.39
N LEU A 55 -3.20 -24.17 -6.72
CA LEU A 55 -4.00 -25.38 -6.48
C LEU A 55 -4.07 -26.31 -7.71
N GLY A 56 -3.30 -26.03 -8.76
CA GLY A 56 -3.36 -26.69 -10.06
C GLY A 56 -4.64 -26.41 -10.84
N ALA A 57 -4.67 -26.92 -12.07
CA ALA A 57 -5.80 -26.79 -12.98
C ALA A 57 -7.10 -27.34 -12.40
N HIS A 58 -8.24 -26.72 -12.74
CA HIS A 58 -9.54 -27.21 -12.28
C HIS A 58 -9.78 -28.66 -12.77
N PRO A 59 -10.17 -29.61 -11.89
CA PRO A 59 -10.34 -31.02 -12.24
C PRO A 59 -11.36 -31.27 -13.38
N ASP A 60 -12.41 -30.45 -13.42
CA ASP A 60 -13.48 -30.54 -14.43
C ASP A 60 -13.13 -29.92 -15.80
N GLY A 61 -11.88 -29.49 -15.99
CA GLY A 61 -11.36 -28.99 -17.26
C GLY A 61 -11.47 -27.48 -17.46
N SER A 62 -11.02 -27.01 -18.62
CA SER A 62 -10.81 -25.58 -18.93
C SER A 62 -12.08 -24.72 -18.90
N ALA A 63 -13.25 -25.32 -19.07
CA ALA A 63 -14.53 -24.63 -18.95
C ALA A 63 -14.80 -24.07 -17.54
N HIS A 64 -14.15 -24.65 -16.52
CA HIS A 64 -14.34 -24.29 -15.11
C HIS A 64 -13.22 -23.43 -14.53
N TYR A 65 -12.22 -23.05 -15.33
CA TYR A 65 -11.08 -22.27 -14.83
C TYR A 65 -11.47 -20.89 -14.32
N ALA A 66 -12.51 -20.29 -14.92
CA ALA A 66 -13.01 -18.97 -14.54
C ALA A 66 -14.23 -19.04 -13.57
N LEU A 67 -14.62 -20.21 -13.09
CA LEU A 67 -15.89 -20.36 -12.34
C LEU A 67 -15.93 -19.47 -11.09
N GLU A 68 -14.84 -19.42 -10.33
CA GLU A 68 -14.74 -18.60 -9.13
C GLU A 68 -14.85 -17.11 -9.46
N ILE A 69 -14.17 -16.65 -10.52
CA ILE A 69 -14.23 -15.26 -10.99
C ILE A 69 -15.65 -14.90 -11.47
N LEU A 70 -16.32 -15.80 -12.18
CA LEU A 70 -17.70 -15.56 -12.65
C LEU A 70 -18.72 -15.53 -11.51
N GLN A 71 -18.40 -16.15 -10.38
CA GLN A 71 -19.24 -16.13 -9.18
C GLN A 71 -18.93 -14.95 -8.25
N THR A 72 -17.80 -14.25 -8.44
CA THR A 72 -17.52 -13.04 -7.66
C THR A 72 -18.51 -11.92 -8.03
N PRO A 73 -19.17 -11.31 -7.04
CA PRO A 73 -20.04 -10.17 -7.30
C PRO A 73 -19.21 -8.98 -7.76
N ILE A 74 -19.59 -8.39 -8.89
CA ILE A 74 -19.04 -7.11 -9.37
C ILE A 74 -19.86 -5.99 -8.73
N LEU A 75 -19.18 -4.95 -8.26
CA LEU A 75 -19.84 -3.82 -7.61
C LEU A 75 -20.44 -2.86 -8.66
N GLU A 76 -21.51 -2.17 -8.28
CA GLU A 76 -22.11 -1.14 -9.11
C GLU A 76 -21.18 0.07 -9.27
N ALA A 77 -21.38 0.85 -10.34
CA ALA A 77 -20.56 2.02 -10.60
C ALA A 77 -20.76 3.10 -9.52
N PHE A 78 -19.80 3.22 -8.59
CA PHE A 78 -19.83 4.27 -7.57
C PHE A 78 -19.39 5.62 -8.10
N THR A 79 -19.92 6.66 -7.46
CA THR A 79 -19.67 8.05 -7.83
C THR A 79 -18.42 8.64 -7.20
N ASN A 80 -17.91 7.99 -6.16
CA ASN A 80 -16.65 8.32 -5.53
C ASN A 80 -15.50 7.62 -6.26
N ASN A 81 -14.63 8.41 -6.88
CA ASN A 81 -13.50 7.92 -7.68
C ASN A 81 -12.35 7.33 -6.84
N THR A 82 -12.39 7.45 -5.51
CA THR A 82 -11.35 6.93 -4.62
C THR A 82 -11.65 5.52 -4.08
N SER A 83 -12.86 5.00 -4.32
CA SER A 83 -13.33 3.76 -3.68
C SER A 83 -13.07 2.47 -4.47
N LEU A 84 -13.03 2.51 -5.80
CA LEU A 84 -12.91 1.29 -6.63
C LEU A 84 -11.65 1.23 -7.49
N MET A 85 -11.28 2.34 -8.14
CA MET A 85 -10.16 2.37 -9.09
C MET A 85 -8.81 2.45 -8.36
N LYS A 86 -7.99 1.41 -8.50
CA LYS A 86 -6.60 1.38 -8.02
C LYS A 86 -5.67 2.06 -9.04
N SER A 87 -5.96 1.90 -10.32
CA SER A 87 -5.29 2.58 -11.43
C SER A 87 -6.09 3.80 -11.88
N ARG A 88 -5.42 4.94 -12.08
CA ARG A 88 -6.05 6.18 -12.56
C ARG A 88 -5.71 6.43 -14.03
N LEU A 89 -6.55 7.20 -14.72
CA LEU A 89 -6.26 7.64 -16.08
C LEU A 89 -5.04 8.59 -16.06
N VAL A 90 -3.93 8.12 -16.62
CA VAL A 90 -2.70 8.90 -16.81
C VAL A 90 -2.50 9.19 -18.29
N SER A 91 -2.04 10.40 -18.62
CA SER A 91 -1.72 10.78 -20.00
C SER A 91 -0.21 10.71 -20.20
N ILE A 92 0.25 9.67 -20.90
CA ILE A 92 1.65 9.51 -21.27
C ILE A 92 1.79 9.90 -22.75
N PRO A 93 2.69 10.82 -23.12
CA PRO A 93 2.83 11.29 -24.51
C PRO A 93 3.44 10.23 -25.45
N ARG A 94 4.06 9.19 -24.87
CA ARG A 94 4.75 8.13 -25.60
C ARG A 94 3.80 7.01 -26.01
N THR A 95 3.99 6.52 -27.23
CA THR A 95 3.21 5.43 -27.82
C THR A 95 3.93 4.08 -27.80
N ASN A 96 5.14 4.02 -27.26
CA ASN A 96 5.99 2.83 -27.22
C ASN A 96 6.15 2.24 -25.82
N LEU A 97 5.24 2.55 -24.90
CA LEU A 97 5.28 2.05 -23.54
C LEU A 97 4.51 0.73 -23.43
N LEU A 98 5.19 -0.32 -22.95
CA LEU A 98 4.59 -1.64 -22.72
C LEU A 98 4.34 -1.92 -21.23
N TYR A 99 5.21 -1.43 -20.34
CA TYR A 99 5.11 -1.67 -18.88
C TYR A 99 4.88 -0.35 -18.13
N LEU A 100 4.09 -0.41 -17.06
CA LEU A 100 3.93 0.66 -16.10
C LEU A 100 4.68 0.34 -14.80
N PRO A 101 5.29 1.35 -14.15
CA PRO A 101 5.88 1.17 -12.83
C PRO A 101 4.84 0.83 -11.77
N VAL A 102 5.26 0.00 -10.83
CA VAL A 102 4.50 -0.37 -9.64
C VAL A 102 5.22 0.12 -8.39
N LEU A 103 4.47 0.25 -7.30
CA LEU A 103 5.02 0.41 -5.95
C LEU A 103 4.98 -0.94 -5.24
N LYS A 104 6.12 -1.36 -4.70
CA LYS A 104 6.25 -2.64 -3.99
C LYS A 104 6.89 -2.43 -2.63
N LEU A 105 6.30 -3.03 -1.61
CA LEU A 105 6.90 -3.05 -0.28
C LEU A 105 8.16 -3.92 -0.31
N ASN A 106 9.26 -3.40 0.21
CA ASN A 106 10.51 -4.14 0.27
C ASN A 106 10.61 -4.92 1.57
N THR A 107 10.56 -6.25 1.45
CA THR A 107 10.72 -7.19 2.57
C THR A 107 11.95 -8.09 2.40
N SER A 108 12.84 -7.80 1.44
CA SER A 108 13.66 -8.83 0.78
C SER A 108 14.97 -9.18 1.48
N ALA A 109 15.55 -8.37 2.40
CA ALA A 109 16.93 -8.66 2.81
C ALA A 109 17.38 -8.35 4.22
N ASP A 110 16.76 -7.41 4.91
CA ASP A 110 17.23 -7.07 6.26
C ASP A 110 16.15 -7.39 7.28
N GLY A 111 16.52 -7.88 8.45
CA GLY A 111 15.58 -8.06 9.57
C GLY A 111 14.80 -6.78 9.84
N ALA A 112 15.42 -5.64 9.53
CA ALA A 112 14.89 -4.29 9.59
C ALA A 112 13.70 -3.98 8.66
N LEU A 113 13.59 -4.66 7.51
CA LEU A 113 12.58 -4.36 6.48
C LEU A 113 11.47 -5.41 6.41
N LYS A 114 11.69 -6.58 7.04
CA LYS A 114 10.76 -7.71 6.99
C LYS A 114 9.47 -7.44 7.74
N LEU A 115 8.36 -7.91 7.18
CA LEU A 115 7.10 -8.04 7.92
C LEU A 115 7.20 -9.16 8.95
N ASN A 116 6.32 -9.14 9.95
CA ASN A 116 6.30 -10.22 10.91
C ASN A 116 5.85 -11.55 10.28
N ALA A 117 6.55 -12.62 10.63
CA ALA A 117 6.32 -13.97 10.15
C ALA A 117 5.36 -14.79 11.03
N THR A 118 5.10 -14.37 12.27
CA THR A 118 4.44 -15.19 13.30
C THR A 118 2.93 -14.88 13.40
N ASN A 119 2.11 -15.93 13.27
CA ASN A 119 0.64 -15.83 13.34
C ASN A 119 0.13 -15.25 14.68
N ASP A 120 0.72 -15.70 15.80
CA ASP A 120 0.32 -15.31 17.16
C ASP A 120 0.53 -13.82 17.43
N GLN A 121 1.45 -13.20 16.69
CA GLN A 121 1.79 -11.80 16.84
C GLN A 121 0.95 -10.96 15.89
N ALA A 122 1.05 -11.18 14.56
CA ALA A 122 0.34 -10.53 13.43
C ALA A 122 1.12 -10.83 12.13
N LYS A 123 0.91 -12.00 11.53
CA LYS A 123 1.59 -12.38 10.29
C LYS A 123 1.28 -11.36 9.17
N GLY A 124 2.32 -10.86 8.52
CA GLY A 124 2.21 -9.96 7.36
C GLY A 124 1.97 -8.48 7.68
N MET A 125 2.22 -8.03 8.92
CA MET A 125 2.06 -6.63 9.33
C MET A 125 3.31 -6.07 10.00
N TYR A 126 3.43 -4.74 10.03
CA TYR A 126 4.39 -4.03 10.88
C TYR A 126 3.82 -3.80 12.29
N PHE A 127 4.68 -3.82 13.30
CA PHE A 127 4.32 -3.65 14.71
C PHE A 127 4.83 -2.33 15.21
N VAL A 128 3.97 -1.50 15.78
CA VAL A 128 4.38 -0.24 16.38
C VAL A 128 4.14 -0.35 17.88
N ALA A 129 5.21 -0.48 18.67
CA ALA A 129 5.09 -0.42 20.13
C ALA A 129 4.87 1.02 20.59
N VAL A 130 3.78 1.21 21.31
CA VAL A 130 3.21 2.53 21.56
C VAL A 130 3.87 3.20 22.77
N ASP A 131 3.90 2.53 23.92
CA ASP A 131 4.40 3.09 25.18
C ASP A 131 5.80 2.57 25.55
N LEU A 132 6.38 3.19 26.59
CA LEU A 132 7.71 2.82 27.05
C LEU A 132 7.74 1.38 27.57
N ASP A 133 6.69 0.97 28.29
CA ASP A 133 6.59 -0.36 28.90
C ASP A 133 6.53 -1.48 27.84
N THR A 134 5.83 -1.27 26.73
CA THR A 134 5.82 -2.20 25.60
C THR A 134 7.16 -2.21 24.87
N THR A 135 7.79 -1.04 24.69
CA THR A 135 9.10 -0.98 24.02
C THR A 135 10.25 -1.55 24.86
N ALA A 136 10.10 -1.57 26.18
CA ALA A 136 11.09 -2.10 27.13
C ALA A 136 10.90 -3.60 27.40
N GLU A 137 9.79 -4.19 26.96
CA GLU A 137 9.53 -5.61 27.16
C GLU A 137 10.49 -6.46 26.34
N SER A 138 11.23 -7.32 27.03
CA SER A 138 12.17 -8.25 26.41
C SER A 138 11.42 -9.25 25.52
N GLY A 139 11.89 -9.41 24.28
CA GLY A 139 11.29 -10.29 23.28
C GLY A 139 10.40 -9.58 22.27
N ILE A 140 9.79 -8.43 22.59
CA ILE A 140 9.00 -7.66 21.61
C ILE A 140 9.90 -7.02 20.54
N SER A 141 11.04 -6.47 20.96
CA SER A 141 12.02 -5.84 20.05
C SER A 141 12.67 -6.80 19.07
N ASP A 142 12.65 -8.10 19.37
CA ASP A 142 13.27 -9.15 18.56
C ASP A 142 12.36 -9.59 17.40
N PHE A 143 11.11 -9.12 17.38
CA PHE A 143 10.17 -9.44 16.32
C PHE A 143 10.56 -8.74 15.01
N LEU A 144 10.45 -9.48 13.90
CA LEU A 144 10.58 -8.89 12.58
C LEU A 144 9.44 -7.90 12.34
N GLY A 145 9.76 -6.75 11.73
CA GLY A 145 8.79 -5.69 11.45
C GLY A 145 8.41 -4.85 12.66
N TYR A 146 9.16 -4.97 13.77
CA TYR A 146 8.99 -4.15 14.95
C TYR A 146 9.47 -2.71 14.73
N ILE A 147 8.66 -1.72 15.07
CA ILE A 147 8.91 -0.28 14.95
C ILE A 147 8.75 0.35 16.33
N HIS A 148 9.76 1.11 16.76
CA HIS A 148 9.69 1.87 18.01
C HIS A 148 8.80 3.10 17.84
N GLY A 149 7.54 3.02 18.29
CA GLY A 149 6.57 4.10 18.21
C GLY A 149 6.72 5.20 19.28
N HIS A 150 7.47 4.92 20.35
CA HIS A 150 7.72 5.84 21.46
C HIS A 150 8.90 6.79 21.17
N ASP A 151 8.90 8.01 21.75
CA ASP A 151 9.99 9.00 21.59
C ASP A 151 11.25 8.68 22.40
N SER A 152 11.09 8.20 23.64
CA SER A 152 12.21 7.77 24.48
C SER A 152 12.58 6.31 24.22
N GLY A 153 13.88 6.00 24.21
CA GLY A 153 14.43 4.66 23.95
C GLY A 153 15.45 4.64 22.81
N GLU A 154 16.11 3.50 22.61
CA GLU A 154 17.03 3.28 21.48
C GLU A 154 16.27 3.30 20.14
N PRO A 155 16.87 3.78 19.04
CA PRO A 155 16.22 3.82 17.73
C PRO A 155 15.99 2.40 17.19
N SER A 156 14.81 2.15 16.60
CA SER A 156 14.61 0.93 15.79
C SER A 156 15.42 1.06 14.53
N THR A 157 16.21 0.04 14.22
CA THR A 157 16.80 -0.15 12.89
C THR A 157 15.73 -0.34 11.81
N ASN A 158 14.53 -0.75 12.23
CA ASN A 158 13.48 -1.17 11.34
C ASN A 158 12.72 0.02 10.77
N THR A 159 12.58 0.05 9.44
CA THR A 159 11.90 1.11 8.71
C THR A 159 11.01 0.50 7.63
N ILE A 160 10.00 1.27 7.21
CA ILE A 160 9.11 0.87 6.12
C ILE A 160 9.69 1.43 4.83
N ARG A 161 10.06 0.53 3.93
CA ARG A 161 10.63 0.87 2.62
C ARG A 161 9.70 0.44 1.50
N VAL A 162 9.30 1.39 0.67
CA VAL A 162 8.54 1.15 -0.56
C VAL A 162 9.42 1.50 -1.74
N ASP A 163 9.61 0.54 -2.64
CA ASP A 163 10.40 0.71 -3.85
C ASP A 163 9.48 0.91 -5.06
N GLN A 164 9.92 1.77 -5.97
CA GLN A 164 9.25 2.03 -7.24
C GLN A 164 10.08 1.47 -8.40
N GLY A 165 9.41 0.85 -9.36
CA GLY A 165 10.05 0.40 -10.61
C GLY A 165 9.20 -0.58 -11.40
N LEU A 166 9.80 -1.20 -12.41
CA LEU A 166 9.16 -2.23 -13.23
C LEU A 166 9.45 -3.61 -12.63
N ASP A 167 8.43 -4.28 -12.07
CA ASP A 167 8.58 -5.63 -11.53
C ASP A 167 8.42 -6.67 -12.64
N THR A 168 9.45 -6.79 -13.50
CA THR A 168 9.48 -7.75 -14.60
C THR A 168 10.88 -8.37 -14.70
N SER A 169 10.94 -9.64 -15.12
CA SER A 169 12.19 -10.33 -15.45
C SER A 169 12.59 -10.15 -16.92
N GLU A 170 11.75 -9.53 -17.74
CA GLU A 170 11.99 -9.36 -19.18
C GLU A 170 12.94 -8.20 -19.49
N ILE A 171 13.03 -7.23 -18.57
CA ILE A 171 13.93 -6.07 -18.68
C ILE A 171 14.87 -6.11 -17.48
N SER A 172 16.18 -6.06 -17.74
CA SER A 172 17.20 -6.04 -16.70
C SER A 172 17.17 -4.74 -15.87
N ALA A 173 17.50 -4.86 -14.57
CA ALA A 173 17.65 -3.74 -13.65
C ALA A 173 18.77 -2.74 -14.00
N ASP A 174 19.68 -3.08 -14.94
CA ASP A 174 20.73 -2.15 -15.39
C ASP A 174 20.18 -0.97 -16.20
N PHE A 175 19.05 -1.17 -16.87
CA PHE A 175 18.39 -0.09 -17.59
C PHE A 175 17.84 0.95 -16.61
N ALA A 176 18.12 2.22 -16.89
CA ALA A 176 17.55 3.32 -16.13
C ALA A 176 16.06 3.45 -16.47
N LEU A 177 15.23 3.65 -15.45
CA LEU A 177 13.83 3.99 -15.65
C LEU A 177 13.71 5.38 -16.30
N ASP A 178 12.81 5.53 -17.26
CA ASP A 178 12.58 6.81 -17.92
C ASP A 178 12.06 7.87 -16.94
N ALA A 179 12.46 9.13 -17.14
CA ALA A 179 12.10 10.24 -16.25
C ALA A 179 10.58 10.46 -16.12
N ASP A 180 9.81 10.21 -17.18
CA ASP A 180 8.34 10.33 -17.17
C ASP A 180 7.65 9.26 -16.31
N LEU A 181 8.36 8.17 -16.03
CA LEU A 181 7.86 7.02 -15.26
C LEU A 181 8.39 7.03 -13.82
N ILE A 182 9.36 7.87 -13.49
CA ILE A 182 9.91 7.93 -12.13
C ILE A 182 8.93 8.69 -11.20
N GLU A 183 8.70 8.11 -10.03
CA GLU A 183 7.90 8.75 -8.99
C GLU A 183 8.75 9.75 -8.20
N THR A 184 8.56 11.03 -8.46
CA THR A 184 9.33 12.07 -7.75
C THR A 184 8.65 12.53 -6.46
N GLN A 185 7.37 12.19 -6.28
CA GLN A 185 6.57 12.66 -5.16
C GLN A 185 5.60 11.57 -4.69
N TYR A 186 5.39 11.52 -3.37
CA TYR A 186 4.53 10.55 -2.72
C TYR A 186 3.57 11.23 -1.73
N ILE A 187 2.37 10.69 -1.63
CA ILE A 187 1.41 11.00 -0.55
C ILE A 187 1.36 9.80 0.38
N ILE A 188 1.58 10.03 1.67
CA ILE A 188 1.32 9.06 2.73
C ILE A 188 0.10 9.50 3.53
N GLU A 189 -0.86 8.59 3.73
CA GLU A 189 -2.10 8.83 4.46
C GLU A 189 -2.17 7.89 5.67
N ILE A 190 -2.45 8.44 6.86
CA ILE A 190 -2.55 7.71 8.14
C ILE A 190 -3.59 8.39 9.06
N ASP A 191 -4.30 7.63 9.88
CA ASP A 191 -5.16 8.20 10.94
C ASP A 191 -4.31 8.93 11.99
N ASN A 192 -4.48 10.25 12.06
CA ASN A 192 -3.73 11.15 12.91
C ASN A 192 -3.91 10.87 14.41
N ARG A 193 -5.02 10.22 14.80
CA ARG A 193 -5.29 9.83 16.20
C ARG A 193 -4.46 8.63 16.60
N LEU A 194 -4.05 7.80 15.65
CA LEU A 194 -3.28 6.58 15.93
C LEU A 194 -1.78 6.85 15.88
N GLY A 195 -1.32 7.60 14.89
CA GLY A 195 0.09 7.88 14.75
C GLY A 195 0.43 8.96 13.73
N PHE A 196 1.72 9.24 13.65
CA PHE A 196 2.29 10.19 12.71
C PHE A 196 3.60 9.66 12.12
N ILE A 197 3.99 10.21 10.98
CA ILE A 197 5.16 9.76 10.24
C ILE A 197 6.44 10.38 10.82
N ARG A 198 7.52 9.60 10.84
CA ARG A 198 8.88 10.02 11.23
C ARG A 198 9.89 9.63 10.18
N ASN A 199 11.01 10.36 10.10
CA ASN A 199 12.16 9.91 9.33
C ASN A 199 12.93 8.80 10.08
N ALA A 200 13.94 8.22 9.45
CA ALA A 200 14.82 7.23 10.09
C ALA A 200 15.58 7.81 11.30
N ALA A 201 15.82 9.12 11.33
CA ALA A 201 16.44 9.84 12.45
C ALA A 201 15.46 10.23 13.59
N ARG A 202 14.20 9.74 13.54
CA ARG A 202 13.11 9.98 14.51
C ARG A 202 12.60 11.42 14.58
N ALA A 203 12.94 12.28 13.63
CA ALA A 203 12.31 13.59 13.51
C ALA A 203 10.85 13.42 13.03
N PRO A 204 9.86 14.02 13.71
CA PRO A 204 8.47 14.02 13.28
C PRO A 204 8.32 14.76 11.94
N ALA A 205 7.61 14.14 11.00
CA ALA A 205 7.14 14.83 9.80
C ALA A 205 5.98 15.75 10.16
N THR A 206 5.88 16.90 9.49
CA THR A 206 4.72 17.78 9.60
C THR A 206 3.66 17.39 8.56
N PRO A 207 2.41 17.08 8.96
CA PRO A 207 1.34 16.79 8.01
C PRO A 207 1.03 18.04 7.19
N SER A 208 0.74 17.87 5.89
CA SER A 208 0.39 19.00 5.02
C SER A 208 -1.10 19.31 5.08
N PHE A 209 -1.92 18.28 5.26
CA PHE A 209 -3.37 18.39 5.41
C PHE A 209 -3.86 17.32 6.38
N ILE A 210 -4.89 17.67 7.15
CA ILE A 210 -5.64 16.73 7.98
C ILE A 210 -7.10 16.91 7.56
N ASP A 211 -7.72 15.84 7.09
CA ASP A 211 -9.11 15.88 6.64
C ASP A 211 -10.10 15.85 7.82
N ASP A 212 -11.38 16.04 7.54
CA ASP A 212 -12.46 16.07 8.53
C ASP A 212 -12.66 14.73 9.26
N ASP A 213 -12.31 13.62 8.62
CA ASP A 213 -12.25 12.27 9.20
C ASP A 213 -10.97 11.99 10.02
N ASN A 214 -10.10 13.00 10.15
CA ASN A 214 -8.83 12.97 10.87
C ASN A 214 -7.76 12.05 10.22
N ILE A 215 -7.86 11.80 8.92
CA ILE A 215 -6.75 11.25 8.13
C ILE A 215 -5.76 12.37 7.84
N ALA A 216 -4.51 12.18 8.26
CA ALA A 216 -3.39 13.06 7.94
C ALA A 216 -2.72 12.65 6.64
N SER A 217 -2.56 13.61 5.72
CA SER A 217 -1.83 13.45 4.46
C SER A 217 -0.47 14.15 4.53
N TYR A 218 0.59 13.40 4.20
CA TYR A 218 1.97 13.87 4.14
C TYR A 218 2.44 13.86 2.69
N TYR A 219 2.95 14.99 2.21
CA TYR A 219 3.54 15.10 0.88
C TYR A 219 5.06 15.10 0.99
N PHE A 220 5.69 14.13 0.34
CA PHE A 220 7.15 14.03 0.28
C PHE A 220 7.60 14.15 -1.17
N ALA A 221 8.53 15.06 -1.43
CA ALA A 221 9.09 15.29 -2.75
C ALA A 221 10.60 15.02 -2.77
N MET A 222 11.05 14.36 -3.83
CA MET A 222 12.46 14.15 -4.11
C MET A 222 13.17 15.51 -4.25
N GLY A 223 14.29 15.68 -3.55
CA GLY A 223 15.11 16.90 -3.56
C GLY A 223 14.80 17.90 -2.44
N VAL A 224 13.57 17.90 -1.89
CA VAL A 224 13.22 18.69 -0.68
C VAL A 224 13.28 17.80 0.56
N ASN A 225 12.76 16.58 0.46
CA ASN A 225 12.64 15.62 1.56
C ASN A 225 13.56 14.41 1.32
N ALA A 226 14.86 14.65 1.17
CA ALA A 226 15.87 13.60 0.93
C ALA A 226 15.91 12.54 2.06
N ASP A 227 15.47 12.87 3.26
CA ASP A 227 15.35 11.90 4.36
C ASP A 227 14.30 10.81 4.10
N TYR A 228 13.31 11.09 3.23
CA TYR A 228 12.18 10.21 2.96
C TYR A 228 12.23 9.63 1.55
N VAL A 229 12.53 10.45 0.54
CA VAL A 229 12.51 10.06 -0.86
C VAL A 229 13.91 10.14 -1.45
N ASN A 230 14.43 8.99 -1.87
CA ASN A 230 15.76 8.87 -2.44
C ASN A 230 15.72 8.16 -3.79
N ASN A 231 16.67 8.46 -4.66
CA ASN A 231 16.80 7.75 -5.93
C ASN A 231 17.46 6.38 -5.71
N ASN A 232 16.90 5.33 -6.30
CA ASN A 232 17.50 4.00 -6.26
C ASN A 232 18.56 3.89 -7.36
N ALA A 233 19.82 4.12 -7.01
CA ALA A 233 20.93 3.96 -7.95
C ALA A 233 21.39 2.50 -8.13
N ALA A 234 20.78 1.53 -7.43
CA ALA A 234 21.19 0.14 -7.50
C ALA A 234 20.75 -0.49 -8.83
N ARG A 235 21.72 -0.83 -9.66
CA ARG A 235 21.54 -1.44 -11.00
C ARG A 235 21.83 -2.94 -11.03
N GLU A 236 22.28 -3.49 -9.91
CA GLU A 236 22.57 -4.91 -9.78
C GLU A 236 21.42 -5.63 -9.05
N ASP A 237 21.32 -6.93 -9.31
CA ASP A 237 20.44 -7.83 -8.57
C ASP A 237 21.02 -8.07 -7.17
N ASP A 238 20.64 -7.19 -6.25
CA ASP A 238 20.96 -7.29 -4.84
C ASP A 238 19.76 -7.86 -4.08
N VAL A 239 20.05 -8.65 -3.04
CA VAL A 239 19.07 -9.21 -2.11
C VAL A 239 18.20 -8.09 -1.52
N ASN A 240 18.79 -6.91 -1.31
CA ASN A 240 18.14 -5.73 -0.71
C ASN A 240 17.08 -5.04 -1.57
N GLN A 241 16.72 -5.60 -2.72
CA GLN A 241 15.87 -4.94 -3.71
C GLN A 241 14.63 -5.78 -3.97
N ALA A 242 13.47 -5.13 -3.99
CA ALA A 242 12.18 -5.83 -4.18
C ALA A 242 11.73 -5.90 -5.64
N ILE A 243 12.26 -5.00 -6.47
CA ILE A 243 11.94 -4.85 -7.90
C ILE A 243 13.02 -5.55 -8.73
N ASN A 244 12.58 -6.45 -9.61
CA ASN A 244 13.46 -7.26 -10.48
C ASN A 244 13.94 -6.51 -11.74
N GLY A 245 13.20 -5.52 -12.22
CA GLY A 245 13.55 -4.74 -13.41
C GLY A 245 14.09 -3.35 -13.09
N PRO A 246 14.03 -2.41 -14.06
CA PRO A 246 14.45 -1.02 -13.88
C PRO A 246 13.82 -0.35 -12.66
N ARG A 247 14.67 0.27 -11.85
CA ARG A 247 14.28 0.91 -10.57
C ARG A 247 14.22 2.42 -10.71
N GLY A 248 13.30 3.03 -9.97
CA GLY A 248 13.18 4.47 -9.85
C GLY A 248 13.57 4.92 -8.45
N THR A 249 12.59 5.29 -7.65
CA THR A 249 12.78 5.89 -6.32
C THR A 249 12.45 4.95 -5.17
N ILE A 250 12.99 5.27 -4.00
CA ILE A 250 12.76 4.61 -2.72
C ILE A 250 12.07 5.63 -1.81
N LEU A 251 10.96 5.22 -1.21
CA LEU A 251 10.32 5.91 -0.10
C LEU A 251 10.64 5.15 1.20
N ASN A 252 11.27 5.82 2.15
CA ASN A 252 11.58 5.24 3.46
C ASN A 252 11.01 6.11 4.58
N PHE A 253 10.33 5.50 5.54
CA PHE A 253 9.77 6.18 6.69
C PHE A 253 9.60 5.25 7.89
N THR A 254 9.41 5.84 9.07
CA THR A 254 9.02 5.15 10.30
C THR A 254 7.74 5.76 10.83
N ILE A 255 7.13 5.10 11.81
CA ILE A 255 5.86 5.51 12.41
C ILE A 255 6.05 5.73 13.89
N ALA A 256 5.44 6.78 14.40
CA ALA A 256 5.32 7.05 15.81
C ALA A 256 3.86 6.92 16.27
N ALA A 257 3.67 6.47 17.50
CA ALA A 257 2.35 6.44 18.11
C ALA A 257 1.96 7.84 18.61
N SER A 258 0.68 8.17 18.49
CA SER A 258 0.12 9.43 19.01
C SER A 258 0.20 9.49 20.54
N LEU A 259 0.08 10.70 21.10
CA LEU A 259 0.01 10.87 22.55
C LEU A 259 -1.22 10.17 23.15
N ASP A 260 -2.32 10.09 22.42
CA ASP A 260 -3.56 9.47 22.89
C ASP A 260 -3.40 7.96 23.07
N LEU A 261 -2.74 7.28 22.12
CA LEU A 261 -2.40 5.86 22.27
C LEU A 261 -1.37 5.64 23.39
N ARG A 262 -0.41 6.55 23.53
CA ARG A 262 0.64 6.45 24.56
C ARG A 262 0.10 6.61 25.97
N SER A 263 -0.76 7.59 26.19
CA SER A 263 -1.25 7.94 27.53
C SER A 263 -2.45 7.13 27.98
N SER A 264 -3.29 6.63 27.06
CA SER A 264 -4.56 5.99 27.41
C SER A 264 -4.76 4.66 26.69
N THR A 265 -5.52 3.75 27.31
CA THR A 265 -6.01 2.50 26.69
C THR A 265 -7.40 2.66 26.08
N TYR A 266 -8.04 3.83 26.22
CA TYR A 266 -9.42 4.08 25.78
C TYR A 266 -9.66 3.76 24.30
N LEU A 267 -8.76 4.19 23.41
CA LEU A 267 -8.88 3.91 21.97
C LEU A 267 -8.74 2.41 21.67
N PHE A 268 -7.90 1.69 22.42
CA PHE A 268 -7.75 0.24 22.28
C PHE A 268 -9.01 -0.51 22.70
N THR A 269 -9.67 -0.10 23.78
CA THR A 269 -10.94 -0.70 24.21
C THR A 269 -12.08 -0.41 23.22
N LYS A 270 -12.07 0.77 22.59
CA LYS A 270 -13.17 1.22 21.73
C LYS A 270 -13.06 0.74 20.28
N LEU A 271 -11.85 0.77 19.71
CA LEU A 271 -11.59 0.52 18.29
C LEU A 271 -10.78 -0.76 18.06
N GLY A 272 -10.09 -1.25 19.09
CA GLY A 272 -9.16 -2.35 19.00
C GLY A 272 -9.64 -3.62 19.68
N SER A 273 -8.67 -4.40 20.15
CA SER A 273 -8.90 -5.59 20.98
C SER A 273 -7.91 -5.59 22.12
N THR A 274 -8.35 -5.99 23.31
CA THR A 274 -7.54 -6.06 24.54
C THR A 274 -7.31 -7.51 24.94
N GLY A 275 -6.32 -7.79 25.81
CA GLY A 275 -6.12 -9.12 26.35
C GLY A 275 -5.41 -10.11 25.41
N LEU A 276 -4.68 -9.63 24.41
CA LEU A 276 -3.88 -10.47 23.52
C LEU A 276 -2.70 -11.06 24.31
N SER A 277 -2.60 -12.39 24.36
CA SER A 277 -1.39 -13.08 24.82
C SER A 277 -0.48 -13.36 23.62
N ILE A 278 0.74 -12.85 23.65
CA ILE A 278 1.75 -13.10 22.62
C ILE A 278 2.66 -14.23 23.08
N ALA A 279 2.86 -15.25 22.26
CA ALA A 279 3.78 -16.34 22.58
C ALA A 279 5.18 -15.78 22.86
N THR A 280 5.88 -16.33 23.86
CA THR A 280 7.24 -15.96 24.31
C THR A 280 7.40 -14.60 25.02
N VAL A 281 6.33 -13.81 25.15
CA VAL A 281 6.35 -12.53 25.85
C VAL A 281 5.37 -12.55 27.01
N THR A 282 5.77 -11.97 28.15
CA THR A 282 4.94 -11.98 29.36
C THR A 282 3.95 -10.82 29.35
N GLY A 283 2.72 -11.06 29.82
CA GLY A 283 1.68 -10.04 29.94
C GLY A 283 0.61 -10.13 28.87
N THR A 284 -0.41 -9.28 29.01
CA THR A 284 -1.46 -9.11 28.02
C THR A 284 -1.30 -7.78 27.31
N TYR A 285 -1.74 -7.75 26.05
CA TYR A 285 -1.55 -6.60 25.17
C TYR A 285 -2.86 -6.18 24.53
N SER A 286 -2.99 -4.86 24.38
CA SER A 286 -3.99 -4.18 23.59
C SER A 286 -3.45 -3.90 22.18
N ARG A 287 -4.27 -4.14 21.15
CA ARG A 287 -3.91 -3.91 19.75
C ARG A 287 -4.96 -3.11 18.98
N ILE A 288 -4.49 -2.30 18.02
CA ILE A 288 -5.32 -1.67 16.98
C ILE A 288 -4.65 -1.97 15.63
N ASP A 289 -5.44 -2.48 14.70
CA ASP A 289 -4.98 -2.76 13.33
C ASP A 289 -5.49 -1.64 12.41
N THR A 290 -4.60 -1.11 11.59
CA THR A 290 -4.91 -0.07 10.61
C THR A 290 -4.00 -0.19 9.39
N ASN A 291 -4.34 0.52 8.32
CA ASN A 291 -3.54 0.55 7.10
C ASN A 291 -2.98 1.96 6.88
N ILE A 292 -1.73 2.01 6.44
CA ILE A 292 -1.11 3.23 5.93
C ILE A 292 -1.12 3.15 4.42
N ARG A 293 -1.58 4.21 3.79
CA ARG A 293 -1.73 4.26 2.35
C ARG A 293 -0.66 5.11 1.75
N VAL A 294 0.04 4.56 0.76
CA VAL A 294 1.08 5.26 0.00
C VAL A 294 0.62 5.37 -1.44
N THR A 295 0.61 6.58 -1.99
CA THR A 295 0.24 6.86 -3.38
C THR A 295 1.36 7.62 -4.08
N GLY A 296 1.80 7.15 -5.25
CA GLY A 296 2.69 7.90 -6.13
C GLY A 296 1.91 8.96 -6.91
N LEU A 297 2.43 10.19 -7.03
CA LEU A 297 1.71 11.27 -7.71
C LEU A 297 1.81 11.20 -9.24
N THR A 298 2.89 10.66 -9.80
CA THR A 298 3.11 10.61 -11.25
C THR A 298 2.23 9.53 -11.90
N THR A 299 2.27 8.31 -11.36
CA THR A 299 1.53 7.14 -11.88
C THR A 299 0.15 7.00 -11.25
N GLY A 300 -0.07 7.58 -10.05
CA GLY A 300 -1.30 7.40 -9.29
C GLY A 300 -1.43 6.01 -8.66
N TYR A 301 -0.42 5.14 -8.79
CA TYR A 301 -0.42 3.81 -8.21
C TYR A 301 -0.39 3.89 -6.68
N ARG A 302 -1.14 2.99 -6.03
CA ARG A 302 -1.35 3.00 -4.58
C ARG A 302 -1.08 1.63 -3.98
N ILE A 303 -0.48 1.63 -2.79
CA ILE A 303 -0.29 0.46 -1.96
C ILE A 303 -0.78 0.74 -0.53
N ASP A 304 -1.48 -0.23 0.05
CA ASP A 304 -1.91 -0.19 1.45
C ASP A 304 -1.00 -1.10 2.27
N ILE A 305 -0.37 -0.53 3.30
CA ILE A 305 0.61 -1.19 4.16
C ILE A 305 -0.05 -1.44 5.52
N PRO A 306 -0.23 -2.71 5.93
CA PRO A 306 -0.91 -3.01 7.18
C PRO A 306 0.02 -2.84 8.38
N VAL A 307 -0.50 -2.19 9.41
CA VAL A 307 0.22 -1.83 10.64
C VAL A 307 -0.62 -2.15 11.87
N ARG A 308 0.02 -2.68 12.90
CA ARG A 308 -0.56 -2.97 14.20
C ARG A 308 0.10 -2.10 15.28
N PHE A 309 -0.69 -1.26 15.93
CA PHE A 309 -0.26 -0.58 17.16
C PHE A 309 -0.45 -1.53 18.34
N LEU A 310 0.57 -1.68 19.17
CA LEU A 310 0.58 -2.58 20.33
C LEU A 310 0.91 -1.81 21.60
N LYS A 311 0.14 -2.08 22.65
CA LYS A 311 0.32 -1.52 23.99
C LYS A 311 0.16 -2.62 25.04
N LYS A 312 1.01 -2.64 26.05
CA LYS A 312 0.90 -3.53 27.21
C LYS A 312 -0.25 -3.07 28.11
N ASP A 313 -1.06 -4.03 28.57
CA ASP A 313 -2.20 -3.76 29.45
C ASP A 313 -1.76 -3.41 30.89
#